data_AF-A0A7S0FVA1-F1
#
_entry.id   AF-A0A7S0FVA1-F1
#
_cell.length_a   1.000
_cell.length_b   1.000
_cell.length_c   1.000
_cell.angle_alpha   90.00
_cell.angle_beta   90.00
_cell.angle_gamma   90.00
#
_symmetry.space_group_name_H-M   'P 1'
#
loop_
_entity.id
_entity.type
_entity.pdbx_description
1 polymer ?
#
loop_
_entity_poly.entity_id
_entity_poly.type
_entity_poly.pdbx_seq_one_letter_code
_entity_poly.pdbx_strand_id
1 'polypeptide(L)'
;RNLAAASTEADVICLWDDDDIFPTNRLSRQVRDLVAGHDCSYIETLYYYSSSKDQLNIHLKHVPMLPIENSLCFRRAWFEGSRGFRPVNFGEGMWLFEYAPPSEDAAG
;
A
#
# COMPACT_ATOMS: atom_id res chain seq x y z
N ARG A 1 1.66 8.59 -7.47
CA ARG A 1 2.35 7.38 -6.98
C ARG A 1 2.84 6.46 -8.13
N ASN A 2 2.01 6.07 -9.11
CA ASN A 2 2.44 5.23 -10.26
C ASN A 2 3.71 5.73 -10.97
N LEU A 3 3.77 7.01 -11.34
CA LEU A 3 4.95 7.58 -12.04
C LEU A 3 6.22 7.49 -11.19
N ALA A 4 6.13 7.76 -9.88
CA ALA A 4 7.26 7.66 -8.97
C ALA A 4 7.78 6.22 -8.89
N ALA A 5 6.87 5.24 -8.76
CA ALA A 5 7.20 3.83 -8.77
C ALA A 5 7.85 3.36 -10.09
N ALA A 6 7.40 3.89 -11.23
CA ALA A 6 7.98 3.59 -12.54
C ALA A 6 9.33 4.29 -12.80
N SER A 7 9.63 5.38 -12.07
CA SER A 7 10.84 6.19 -12.28
C SER A 7 12.04 5.79 -11.42
N THR A 8 11.87 4.82 -10.51
CA THR A 8 12.91 4.41 -9.58
C THR A 8 13.53 3.07 -9.97
N GLU A 9 14.83 2.94 -9.77
CA GLU A 9 15.57 1.68 -9.92
C GLU A 9 15.62 0.87 -8.61
N ALA A 10 14.98 1.36 -7.54
CA ALA A 10 14.99 0.68 -6.25
C ALA A 10 14.21 -0.65 -6.27
N ASP A 11 14.72 -1.65 -5.59
CA ASP A 11 14.06 -2.95 -5.45
C ASP A 11 12.88 -2.94 -4.47
N VAL A 12 12.91 -2.01 -3.52
CA VAL A 12 11.91 -1.86 -2.47
C VAL A 12 11.31 -0.47 -2.54
N ILE A 13 9.97 -0.42 -2.49
CA ILE A 13 9.19 0.81 -2.49
C ILE A 13 8.40 0.88 -1.19
N CYS A 14 8.46 2.03 -0.54
CA CYS A 14 7.69 2.33 0.67
C CYS A 14 6.72 3.47 0.39
N LEU A 15 5.52 3.36 0.94
CA LEU A 15 4.51 4.41 0.90
C LEU A 15 4.35 5.05 2.27
N TRP A 16 4.07 6.34 2.28
CA TRP A 16 3.52 7.10 3.40
C TRP A 16 2.94 8.39 2.84
N ASP A 17 1.94 8.90 3.53
CA ASP A 17 1.40 10.23 3.25
C ASP A 17 2.26 11.27 3.99
N ASP A 18 2.17 12.53 3.56
CA ASP A 18 2.99 13.62 4.09
C ASP A 18 2.56 14.09 5.49
N ASP A 19 1.39 13.65 5.95
CA ASP A 19 0.84 13.88 7.28
C ASP A 19 1.06 12.70 8.25
N ASP A 20 1.72 11.62 7.81
CA ASP A 20 2.02 10.46 8.65
C ASP A 20 3.33 10.62 9.45
N ILE A 21 3.33 10.07 10.67
CA ILE A 21 4.54 9.91 11.50
C ILE A 21 4.69 8.44 11.92
N PHE A 22 5.85 7.86 11.62
CA PHE A 22 6.13 6.45 11.91
C PHE A 22 7.28 6.25 12.91
N PRO A 23 7.31 5.12 13.64
CA PRO A 23 8.47 4.72 14.43
C PRO A 23 9.74 4.62 13.58
N THR A 24 10.88 5.02 14.15
CA THR A 24 12.19 5.04 13.45
C THR A 24 12.66 3.66 12.96
N ASN A 25 12.09 2.58 13.49
CA ASN A 25 12.39 1.22 13.11
C ASN A 25 11.37 0.59 12.14
N ARG A 26 10.40 1.36 11.61
CA ARG A 26 9.40 0.86 10.65
C ARG A 26 10.07 0.17 9.47
N LEU A 27 10.95 0.89 8.76
CA LEU A 27 11.57 0.39 7.53
C LEU A 27 12.42 -0.85 7.77
N SER A 28 13.22 -0.86 8.83
CA SER A 28 14.09 -2.02 9.13
C SER A 28 13.30 -3.27 9.53
N ARG A 29 12.09 -3.12 10.06
CA ARG A 29 11.16 -4.24 10.31
C ARG A 29 10.52 -4.73 9.01
N GLN A 30 9.93 -3.82 8.24
CA GLN A 30 9.23 -4.16 7.01
C GLN A 30 10.17 -4.76 5.95
N VAL A 31 11.36 -4.19 5.76
CA VAL A 31 12.37 -4.73 4.85
C VAL A 31 12.85 -6.12 5.29
N ARG A 32 12.91 -6.40 6.59
CA ARG A 32 13.29 -7.73 7.09
C ARG A 32 12.31 -8.79 6.61
N ASP A 33 11.01 -8.48 6.62
CA ASP A 33 9.99 -9.40 6.13
C ASP A 33 10.14 -9.62 4.61
N LEU A 34 10.46 -8.56 3.86
CA LEU A 34 10.76 -8.70 2.43
C LEU A 34 12.00 -9.56 2.17
N VAL A 35 13.06 -9.41 2.97
CA VAL A 35 14.27 -10.26 2.88
C VAL A 35 13.95 -11.71 3.23
N ALA A 36 13.01 -11.96 4.17
CA ALA A 36 12.56 -13.29 4.54
C ALA A 36 11.76 -14.01 3.44
N GLY A 37 11.41 -13.32 2.35
CA GLY A 37 10.74 -13.92 1.20
C GLY A 37 9.37 -13.33 0.88
N HIS A 38 8.82 -12.50 1.76
CA HIS A 38 7.52 -11.86 1.54
C HIS A 38 7.59 -10.79 0.44
N ASP A 39 6.49 -10.56 -0.25
CA ASP A 39 6.44 -9.58 -1.35
C ASP A 39 5.98 -8.20 -0.90
N CYS A 40 5.21 -8.14 0.18
CA CYS A 40 4.62 -6.93 0.72
C CYS A 40 4.47 -7.05 2.25
N SER A 41 4.61 -5.92 2.93
CA SER A 41 4.38 -5.75 4.36
C SER A 41 3.63 -4.45 4.62
N TYR A 42 2.92 -4.35 5.73
CA TYR A 42 2.11 -3.19 6.11
C TYR A 42 2.01 -3.09 7.64
N ILE A 43 1.48 -1.97 8.12
CA ILE A 43 1.18 -1.76 9.54
C ILE A 43 -0.30 -2.07 9.76
N GLU A 44 -0.60 -2.89 10.77
CA GLU A 44 -1.97 -3.30 11.10
C GLU A 44 -2.72 -2.26 11.97
N THR A 45 -1.99 -1.40 12.67
CA THR A 45 -2.55 -0.43 13.62
C THR A 45 -2.15 0.99 13.28
N LEU A 46 -3.14 1.85 12.99
CA LEU A 46 -2.95 3.29 12.84
C LEU A 46 -3.31 4.04 14.12
N TYR A 47 -2.51 5.05 14.44
CA TYR A 47 -2.78 6.01 15.51
C TYR A 47 -2.96 7.39 14.89
N TYR A 48 -3.89 8.17 15.43
CA TYR A 48 -4.15 9.54 14.99
C TYR A 48 -3.78 10.52 16.10
N TYR A 49 -3.03 11.57 15.76
CA TYR A 49 -2.65 12.61 16.72
C TYR A 49 -3.81 13.58 17.00
N SER A 50 -4.50 14.04 15.95
CA SER A 50 -5.62 14.98 16.07
C SER A 50 -6.60 14.83 14.91
N SER A 51 -7.89 15.05 15.16
CA SER A 51 -8.94 15.16 14.15
C SER A 51 -9.70 16.47 14.34
N SER A 52 -10.00 17.18 13.25
CA SER A 52 -10.78 18.44 13.27
C SER A 52 -12.29 18.24 13.35
N LYS A 53 -12.76 16.98 13.25
CA LYS A 53 -14.17 16.59 13.42
C LYS A 53 -14.28 15.65 14.61
N ASP A 54 -15.35 15.82 15.38
CA ASP A 54 -15.78 14.89 16.45
C ASP A 54 -16.15 13.49 15.93
N GLN A 55 -16.16 13.29 14.61
CA GLN A 55 -16.47 12.02 13.98
C GLN A 55 -15.32 11.57 13.08
N LEU A 56 -14.48 10.69 13.65
CA LEU A 56 -13.66 9.77 12.88
C LEU A 56 -14.55 8.59 12.50
N ASN A 57 -15.06 8.57 11.27
CA ASN A 57 -15.89 7.46 10.78
C ASN A 57 -15.01 6.27 10.39
N ILE A 58 -14.59 5.46 11.37
CA ILE A 58 -13.95 4.16 11.12
C ILE A 58 -15.04 3.09 11.15
N HIS A 59 -15.55 2.70 9.98
CA HIS A 59 -16.46 1.57 9.85
C HIS A 59 -15.71 0.35 9.35
N LEU A 60 -15.34 -0.55 10.27
CA LEU A 60 -14.81 -1.89 9.95
C LEU A 60 -15.65 -2.96 10.66
N LYS A 61 -16.96 -2.98 10.43
CA LYS A 61 -17.80 -4.13 10.84
C LYS A 61 -17.86 -5.11 9.68
N HIS A 62 -17.16 -6.23 9.83
CA HIS A 62 -17.20 -7.43 8.95
C HIS A 62 -16.37 -7.40 7.66
N VAL A 63 -15.43 -6.46 7.50
CA VAL A 63 -14.46 -6.49 6.40
C VAL A 63 -13.17 -7.13 6.92
N PRO A 64 -12.60 -8.16 6.27
CA PRO A 64 -11.23 -8.59 6.60
C PRO A 64 -10.32 -7.38 6.49
N MET A 65 -9.46 -7.18 7.49
CA MET A 65 -8.60 -5.99 7.57
C MET A 65 -7.84 -5.82 6.27
N LEU A 66 -8.22 -4.80 5.49
CA LEU A 66 -7.50 -4.46 4.27
C LEU A 66 -6.22 -3.75 4.67
N PRO A 67 -5.09 -4.05 4.03
CA PRO A 67 -3.84 -3.41 4.36
C PRO A 67 -3.96 -1.89 4.27
N ILE A 68 -3.40 -1.23 5.27
CA ILE A 68 -3.35 0.22 5.35
C ILE A 68 -2.39 0.72 4.26
N GLU A 69 -2.93 1.28 3.19
CA GLU A 69 -2.21 1.61 1.95
C GLU A 69 -0.98 2.50 2.20
N ASN A 70 -1.15 3.57 2.98
CA ASN A 70 -0.08 4.52 3.33
C ASN A 70 0.99 3.91 4.25
N SER A 71 0.85 2.65 4.68
CA SER A 71 1.87 1.94 5.45
C SER A 71 2.64 0.89 4.66
N LEU A 72 2.35 0.73 3.37
CA LEU A 72 2.90 -0.36 2.57
C LEU A 72 4.41 -0.24 2.36
N CYS A 73 5.06 -1.39 2.37
CA CYS A 73 6.45 -1.59 1.97
C CYS A 73 6.53 -2.90 1.19
N PHE A 74 6.91 -2.82 -0.08
CA PHE A 74 6.83 -3.94 -1.02
C PHE A 74 8.00 -3.98 -2.00
N ARG A 75 8.22 -5.15 -2.59
CA ARG A 75 9.14 -5.33 -3.71
C ARG A 75 8.58 -4.67 -4.97
N ARG A 76 9.41 -3.95 -5.72
CA ARG A 76 9.01 -3.34 -7.00
C ARG A 76 8.38 -4.34 -7.96
N ALA A 77 8.97 -5.54 -8.07
CA ALA A 77 8.44 -6.63 -8.91
C ALA A 77 7.01 -7.05 -8.55
N TRP A 78 6.61 -6.99 -7.26
CA TRP A 78 5.25 -7.29 -6.83
C TRP A 78 4.24 -6.25 -7.32
N PHE A 79 4.67 -4.98 -7.38
CA PHE A 79 3.86 -3.88 -7.89
C PHE A 79 3.73 -3.95 -9.41
N GLU A 80 4.82 -4.18 -10.13
CA GLU A 80 4.85 -4.23 -11.61
C GLU A 80 4.10 -5.42 -12.20
N GLY A 81 3.95 -6.53 -11.47
CA GLY A 81 3.41 -7.78 -12.00
C GLY A 81 1.92 -7.76 -12.38
N SER A 82 1.15 -6.73 -12.00
CA SER A 82 -0.29 -6.53 -12.33
C SER A 82 -0.97 -5.46 -11.46
N ARG A 83 -0.21 -4.72 -10.63
CA ARG A 83 -0.75 -3.76 -9.67
C ARG A 83 -0.46 -2.34 -10.09
N GLY A 84 -1.28 -1.43 -9.57
CA GLY A 84 -1.12 -0.01 -9.80
C GLY A 84 -2.24 0.75 -9.12
N PHE A 85 -1.98 2.03 -8.84
CA PHE A 85 -3.01 2.93 -8.35
C PHE A 85 -3.96 3.24 -9.50
N ARG A 86 -5.26 2.97 -9.34
CA ARG A 86 -6.25 3.27 -10.40
C ARG A 86 -6.47 4.77 -10.54
N PRO A 87 -6.85 5.26 -11.74
CA PRO A 87 -7.19 6.67 -11.96
C PRO A 87 -8.59 6.98 -11.42
N VAL A 88 -8.78 6.82 -10.10
CA VAL A 88 -10.01 7.15 -9.37
C VAL A 88 -9.74 8.29 -8.38
N ASN A 89 -10.80 8.96 -7.94
CA ASN A 89 -10.66 10.14 -7.06
C ASN A 89 -10.40 9.79 -5.58
N PHE A 90 -10.73 8.57 -5.15
CA PHE A 90 -10.56 8.13 -3.77
C PHE A 90 -10.44 6.60 -3.71
N GLY A 91 -9.61 6.09 -2.79
CA GLY A 91 -9.44 4.65 -2.56
C GLY A 91 -8.70 3.94 -3.70
N GLU A 92 -7.79 4.62 -4.37
CA GLU A 92 -7.05 4.11 -5.53
C GLU A 92 -6.14 2.93 -5.21
N GLY A 93 -5.58 2.81 -4.01
CA GLY A 93 -4.73 1.69 -3.63
C GLY A 93 -5.46 0.48 -3.05
N MET A 94 -6.78 0.55 -2.89
CA MET A 94 -7.61 -0.64 -2.58
C MET A 94 -7.41 -1.75 -3.62
N TRP A 95 -7.15 -1.34 -4.87
CA TRP A 95 -6.93 -2.22 -6.01
C TRP A 95 -5.56 -2.88 -6.03
N LEU A 96 -4.63 -2.53 -5.12
CA LEU A 96 -3.37 -3.25 -4.98
C LEU A 96 -3.57 -4.68 -4.43
N PHE A 97 -4.70 -4.92 -3.76
CA PHE A 97 -5.04 -6.19 -3.12
C PHE A 97 -6.14 -6.96 -3.84
N GLU A 98 -6.84 -6.32 -4.77
CA GLU A 98 -7.77 -7.00 -5.66
C GLU A 98 -7.00 -7.61 -6.84
N TYR A 99 -7.08 -8.93 -6.99
CA TYR A 99 -6.51 -9.62 -8.13
C TYR A 99 -7.29 -9.19 -9.38
N ALA A 100 -6.69 -8.39 -10.25
CA ALA A 100 -7.21 -8.20 -11.60
C ALA A 100 -6.87 -9.47 -12.40
N PRO A 101 -7.83 -10.31 -12.81
CA PRO A 101 -7.53 -11.34 -13.79
C PRO A 101 -6.99 -10.65 -15.05
N PRO A 102 -6.02 -11.26 -15.77
CA PRO A 102 -5.50 -10.69 -17.00
C PRO A 102 -6.67 -10.39 -17.95
N SER A 103 -6.71 -9.19 -18.52
CA SER A 103 -7.71 -8.82 -19.52
C SER A 103 -7.57 -9.75 -20.73
N GLU A 104 -8.68 -10.34 -21.18
CA GLU A 104 -8.73 -11.24 -22.34
C GLU A 104 -8.26 -10.60 -23.67
N ASP A 105 -8.00 -9.29 -23.69
CA ASP A 105 -7.60 -8.55 -24.89
C ASP A 105 -6.08 -8.56 -25.19
N ALA A 106 -5.26 -9.30 -24.44
CA ALA A 106 -3.83 -9.45 -24.75
C ALA A 106 -3.50 -10.60 -25.74
N ALA A 107 -4.52 -11.26 -26.27
CA ALA A 107 -4.40 -12.28 -27.31
C ALA A 107 -5.27 -11.91 -28.53
N GLY A 108 -4.82 -10.91 -29.28
CA GLY A 108 -5.39 -10.51 -30.58
C GLY A 108 -4.32 -9.95 -31.50
#